data_AF-A0A2E8D2H6-F1
#
_entry.id   AF-A0A2E8D2H6-F1
#
_cell.length_a   1.000
_cell.length_b   1.000
_cell.length_c   1.000
_cell.angle_alpha   90.00
_cell.angle_beta   90.00
_cell.angle_gamma   90.00
#
_symmetry.space_group_name_H-M   'P 1'
#
loop_
_entity.id
_entity.type
_entity.pdbx_description
1 polymer ?
#
loop_
_entity_poly.entity_id
_entity_poly.type
_entity_poly.pdbx_seq_one_letter_code
_entity_poly.pdbx_strand_id
1 'polypeptide(L)'
;MMIGDKEAVRFELTELADSLAQMNDEESSAIRYGVDKVVGKSAKEASKESHDGSRVWRSSPDGAELNIYADMSPDDEYEAVSKALVRS
;
A
#
# COMPACT_ATOMS: atom_id res chain seq x y z
N MET A 1 28.88 -18.48 8.97
CA MET A 1 28.45 -17.86 7.70
C MET A 1 28.10 -16.42 8.03
N MET A 2 29.03 -15.49 7.76
CA MET A 2 28.90 -14.07 8.09
C MET A 2 28.13 -13.39 6.96
N ILE A 3 26.94 -12.87 7.24
CA ILE A 3 26.22 -11.99 6.31
C ILE A 3 26.65 -10.55 6.64
N GLY A 4 27.76 -10.11 6.01
CA GLY A 4 28.17 -8.68 5.91
C GLY A 4 28.73 -8.00 7.17
N ASP A 5 29.91 -7.39 7.04
CA ASP A 5 30.67 -6.71 8.10
C ASP A 5 30.19 -5.27 8.43
N LYS A 6 28.89 -4.97 8.37
CA LYS A 6 28.39 -3.62 8.67
C LYS A 6 27.41 -3.62 9.84
N GLU A 7 27.90 -3.26 11.02
CA GLU A 7 27.08 -2.90 12.17
C GLU A 7 26.44 -1.52 11.91
N ALA A 8 25.14 -1.52 11.59
CA ALA A 8 24.29 -0.35 11.40
C ALA A 8 24.64 0.61 10.23
N VAL A 9 23.76 0.65 9.22
CA VAL A 9 23.76 1.72 8.22
C VAL A 9 23.07 2.95 8.83
N ARG A 10 23.79 4.07 8.93
CA ARG A 10 23.21 5.37 9.28
C ARG A 10 22.86 6.11 8.00
N PHE A 11 21.60 6.50 7.86
CA PHE A 11 21.15 7.36 6.78
C PHE A 11 21.19 8.81 7.26
N GLU A 12 21.80 9.69 6.47
CA GLU A 12 21.78 11.13 6.68
C GLU A 12 21.09 11.79 5.49
N LEU A 13 20.22 12.75 5.77
CA LEU A 13 19.58 13.56 4.73
C LEU A 13 20.63 14.53 4.18
N THR A 14 20.67 14.67 2.86
CA THR A 14 21.56 15.62 2.19
C THR A 14 20.88 16.99 2.08
N GLU A 15 21.64 18.04 1.78
CA GLU A 15 21.11 19.39 1.53
C GLU A 15 20.03 19.42 0.43
N LEU A 16 20.06 18.45 -0.50
CA LEU A 16 19.02 18.27 -1.52
C LEU A 16 17.65 17.99 -0.89
N ALA A 17 17.58 17.23 0.21
CA ALA A 17 16.32 16.89 0.87
C ALA A 17 15.57 18.12 1.38
N ASP A 18 16.31 19.13 1.88
CA ASP A 18 15.74 20.38 2.38
C ASP A 18 15.19 21.26 1.24
N SER A 19 15.74 21.12 0.03
CA SER A 19 15.27 21.85 -1.16
C SER A 19 14.05 21.21 -1.85
N LEU A 20 13.69 19.98 -1.47
CA LEU A 20 12.53 19.30 -2.03
C LEU A 20 11.24 19.80 -1.38
N ALA A 21 10.15 19.75 -2.15
CA ALA A 21 8.83 20.07 -1.65
C ALA A 21 8.52 19.21 -0.42
N GLN A 22 8.15 19.86 0.68
CA GLN A 22 7.74 19.17 1.90
C GLN A 22 6.36 18.56 1.70
N MET A 23 6.18 17.34 2.20
CA MET A 23 4.88 16.68 2.16
C MET A 23 3.89 17.48 2.99
N ASN A 24 2.70 17.67 2.47
CA ASN A 24 1.60 18.26 3.23
C ASN A 24 1.05 17.25 4.27
N ASP A 25 0.08 17.69 5.07
CA ASP A 25 -0.50 16.88 6.15
C ASP A 25 -1.23 15.63 5.64
N GLU A 26 -1.89 15.73 4.48
CA GLU A 26 -2.61 14.62 3.85
C GLU A 26 -1.63 13.54 3.37
N GLU A 27 -0.59 13.95 2.65
CA GLU A 27 0.48 13.09 2.16
C GLU A 27 1.21 12.41 3.33
N SER A 28 1.52 13.15 4.40
CA SER A 28 2.11 12.62 5.62
C SER A 28 1.20 11.61 6.32
N SER A 29 -0.11 11.86 6.33
CA SER A 29 -1.10 10.96 6.92
C SER A 29 -1.24 9.67 6.14
N ALA A 30 -1.18 9.74 4.80
CA ALA A 30 -1.19 8.56 3.94
C ALA A 30 0.01 7.63 4.21
N ILE A 31 1.22 8.20 4.38
CA ILE A 31 2.40 7.42 4.75
C ILE A 31 2.22 6.75 6.11
N ARG A 32 1.79 7.50 7.14
CA ARG A 32 1.59 6.96 8.50
C ARG A 32 0.58 5.80 8.48
N TYR A 33 -0.51 5.97 7.76
CA TYR A 33 -1.50 4.90 7.58
C TYR A 33 -0.88 3.66 6.92
N GLY A 34 -0.06 3.85 5.87
CA GLY A 34 0.67 2.75 5.23
C GLY A 34 1.61 2.01 6.19
N VAL A 35 2.35 2.76 7.02
CA VAL A 35 3.23 2.19 8.06
C VAL A 35 2.43 1.38 9.09
N ASP A 36 1.30 1.92 9.56
CA ASP A 36 0.42 1.23 10.52
C ASP A 36 -0.13 -0.11 9.98
N LYS A 37 -0.22 -0.27 8.65
CA LYS A 37 -0.62 -1.54 8.05
C LYS A 37 0.45 -2.61 8.13
N VAL A 38 1.73 -2.26 8.23
CA VAL A 38 2.85 -3.22 8.17
C VAL A 38 3.65 -3.33 9.47
N VAL A 39 3.60 -2.32 10.34
CA VAL A 39 4.39 -2.28 11.56
C VAL A 39 4.08 -3.47 12.47
N GLY A 40 5.13 -4.15 12.94
CA GLY A 40 5.01 -5.31 13.83
C GLY A 40 4.49 -6.60 13.17
N LYS A 41 4.24 -6.61 11.86
CA LYS A 41 3.73 -7.77 11.12
C LYS A 41 4.81 -8.39 10.25
N SER A 42 4.77 -9.71 10.09
CA SER A 42 5.52 -10.38 9.03
C SER A 42 4.92 -10.05 7.65
N ALA A 43 5.73 -10.23 6.59
CA ALA A 43 5.24 -10.05 5.21
C ALA A 43 4.00 -10.91 4.89
N LYS A 44 3.92 -12.11 5.48
CA LYS A 44 2.78 -13.02 5.33
C LYS A 44 1.52 -12.46 6.00
N GLU A 45 1.65 -11.93 7.21
CA GLU A 45 0.52 -11.35 7.96
C GLU A 45 0.01 -10.08 7.29
N ALA A 46 0.93 -9.18 6.91
CA ALA A 46 0.59 -7.95 6.19
C ALA A 46 -0.13 -8.25 4.87
N SER A 47 0.38 -9.22 4.09
CA SER A 47 -0.26 -9.64 2.83
C SER A 47 -1.63 -10.29 3.06
N LYS A 48 -1.76 -11.14 4.09
CA LYS A 48 -3.05 -11.76 4.41
C LYS A 48 -4.09 -10.70 4.78
N GLU A 49 -3.75 -9.75 5.65
CA GLU A 49 -4.69 -8.70 6.05
C GLU A 49 -5.09 -7.78 4.89
N SER A 50 -4.13 -7.43 4.02
CA SER A 50 -4.46 -6.62 2.83
C SER A 50 -5.42 -7.33 1.90
N HIS A 51 -5.29 -8.66 1.75
CA HIS A 51 -6.18 -9.47 0.91
C HIS A 51 -7.55 -9.71 1.55
N ASP A 52 -7.59 -9.97 2.86
CA ASP A 52 -8.85 -10.21 3.59
C ASP A 52 -9.74 -8.94 3.60
N GLY A 53 -9.12 -7.75 3.69
CA GLY A 53 -9.80 -6.46 3.69
C GLY A 53 -10.15 -5.91 2.30
N SER A 54 -9.45 -6.35 1.25
CA SER A 54 -9.67 -5.86 -0.12
C SER A 54 -10.97 -6.43 -0.69
N ARG A 55 -11.85 -5.53 -1.15
CA ARG A 55 -13.09 -5.87 -1.84
C ARG A 55 -12.77 -6.39 -3.24
N VAL A 56 -11.84 -5.73 -3.94
CA VAL A 56 -11.40 -6.09 -5.29
C VAL A 56 -10.72 -7.46 -5.29
N TRP A 57 -9.78 -7.69 -4.37
CA TRP A 57 -9.08 -8.97 -4.24
C TRP A 57 -10.06 -10.13 -4.03
N ARG A 58 -11.07 -9.95 -3.18
CA ARG A 58 -12.05 -11.00 -2.88
C ARG A 58 -13.03 -11.27 -4.03
N SER A 59 -13.32 -10.27 -4.85
CA SER A 59 -14.29 -10.40 -5.95
C SER A 59 -13.67 -10.81 -7.28
N SER A 60 -12.35 -10.66 -7.44
CA SER A 60 -11.66 -10.91 -8.70
C SER A 60 -11.30 -12.39 -8.88
N PRO A 61 -11.47 -12.97 -10.08
CA PRO A 61 -11.01 -14.32 -10.37
C PRO A 61 -9.48 -14.38 -10.46
N ASP A 62 -8.94 -15.59 -10.26
CA ASP A 62 -7.50 -15.82 -10.36
C ASP A 62 -6.96 -15.39 -11.74
N GLY A 63 -5.90 -14.58 -11.73
CA GLY A 63 -5.28 -14.05 -12.94
C GLY A 63 -5.93 -12.79 -13.51
N ALA A 64 -7.00 -12.27 -12.89
CA ALA A 64 -7.57 -10.98 -13.26
C ALA A 64 -6.67 -9.81 -12.82
N GLU A 65 -6.66 -8.76 -13.62
CA GLU A 65 -6.05 -7.48 -13.26
C GLU A 65 -6.86 -6.83 -12.13
N LEU A 66 -6.18 -6.39 -11.07
CA LEU A 66 -6.82 -5.78 -9.91
C LEU A 66 -6.78 -4.27 -10.00
N ASN A 67 -7.96 -3.64 -9.98
CA ASN A 67 -8.07 -2.20 -9.80
C ASN A 67 -8.07 -1.84 -8.30
N ILE A 68 -6.89 -1.79 -7.68
CA ILE A 68 -6.73 -1.53 -6.24
C ILE A 68 -7.29 -0.16 -5.79
N TYR A 69 -7.48 0.79 -6.70
CA TYR A 69 -8.08 2.08 -6.36
C TYR A 69 -9.56 1.96 -6.01
N ALA A 70 -10.26 0.97 -6.56
CA ALA A 70 -11.65 0.72 -6.24
C ALA A 70 -11.83 0.30 -4.77
N ASP A 71 -10.82 -0.28 -4.12
CA ASP A 71 -10.87 -0.58 -2.68
C ASP A 71 -10.94 0.67 -1.79
N MET A 72 -10.50 1.82 -2.31
CA MET A 72 -10.55 3.10 -1.61
C MET A 72 -11.76 3.95 -2.00
N SER A 73 -12.49 3.54 -3.04
CA SER A 73 -13.70 4.24 -3.48
C SER A 73 -14.86 4.03 -2.50
N PRO A 74 -15.77 5.01 -2.42
CA PRO A 74 -17.10 4.82 -1.84
C PRO A 74 -17.84 3.61 -2.43
N ASP A 75 -18.78 3.03 -1.67
CA ASP A 75 -19.49 1.80 -2.06
C ASP A 75 -20.27 1.94 -3.38
N ASP A 76 -20.87 3.10 -3.64
CA ASP A 76 -21.63 3.40 -4.85
C ASP A 76 -20.74 3.48 -6.10
N GLU A 77 -19.58 4.10 -5.98
CA GLU A 77 -18.56 4.11 -7.05
C GLU A 77 -17.99 2.72 -7.29
N TYR A 78 -17.71 1.97 -6.22
CA TYR A 78 -17.24 0.59 -6.31
C TYR A 78 -18.23 -0.30 -7.06
N GLU A 79 -19.53 -0.19 -6.74
CA GLU A 79 -20.59 -0.93 -7.43
C GLU A 79 -20.68 -0.58 -8.93
N ALA A 80 -20.49 0.69 -9.29
CA ALA A 80 -20.52 1.12 -10.68
C ALA A 80 -19.35 0.52 -11.49
N VAL A 81 -18.14 0.52 -10.92
CA VAL A 81 -16.93 -0.01 -11.55
C VAL A 81 -16.97 -1.54 -11.64
N SER A 82 -17.38 -2.22 -10.56
CA SER A 82 -17.47 -3.69 -10.54
C SER A 82 -18.47 -4.23 -11.56
N LYS A 83 -19.63 -3.57 -11.75
CA LYS A 83 -20.62 -3.93 -12.78
C LYS A 83 -20.08 -3.76 -14.21
N ALA A 84 -19.15 -2.84 -14.43
CA ALA A 84 -18.52 -2.64 -15.74
C ALA A 84 -17.49 -3.74 -16.07
N LEU A 85 -16.72 -4.20 -15.07
CA LEU A 85 -15.69 -5.23 -15.25
C LEU A 85 -16.25 -6.63 -15.51
N VAL A 86 -17.43 -6.98 -14.96
CA VAL A 86 -18.07 -8.29 -15.17
C VAL A 86 -18.70 -8.44 -16.57
N ARG A 87 -18.79 -7.35 -17.34
CA ARG A 87 -19.41 -7.34 -18.69
C ARG A 87 -18.40 -7.32 -19.85
N SER A 88 -17.10 -7.34 -19.55
CA SER A 88 -15.99 -7.41 -20.50
C SER A 88 -15.47 -8.83 -20.65
#